data_AF-A0A9X6SU31-F1
#
_entry.id   AF-A0A9X6SU31-F1
#
_cell.length_a   1.000
_cell.length_b   1.000
_cell.length_c   1.000
_cell.angle_alpha   90.00
_cell.angle_beta   90.00
_cell.angle_gamma   90.00
#
_symmetry.space_group_name_H-M   'P 1'
#
loop_
_entity.id
_entity.type
_entity.pdbx_description
1 polymer ?
#
loop_
_entity_poly.entity_id
_entity_poly.type
_entity_poly.pdbx_seq_one_letter_code
_entity_poly.pdbx_strand_id
1 'polypeptide(L)'
;MIEELMEFLKVEYLLEVVKYQGEDDEGFYFVVMNKNKCFEEFRILKEVNLSKEHNIEKRSLGLSYWKFAGEINLNKQLTYI
;
A
#
# COMPACT_ATOMS: atom_id res chain seq x y z
N MET A 1 0.32 -11.36 6.80
CA MET A 1 0.09 -9.90 6.71
C MET A 1 0.92 -9.21 5.64
N ILE A 2 2.21 -8.89 5.82
CA ILE A 2 2.97 -8.10 4.80
C ILE A 2 2.97 -8.77 3.41
N GLU A 3 3.20 -10.08 3.35
CA GLU A 3 3.16 -10.82 2.07
C GLU A 3 1.78 -10.77 1.40
N GLU A 4 0.70 -10.83 2.18
CA GLU A 4 -0.67 -10.74 1.68
C GLU A 4 -1.00 -9.34 1.16
N LEU A 5 -0.51 -8.29 1.85
CA LEU A 5 -0.59 -6.91 1.37
C LEU A 5 0.18 -6.74 0.06
N MET A 6 1.38 -7.32 -0.03
CA MET A 6 2.18 -7.26 -1.25
C MET A 6 1.49 -7.96 -2.42
N GLU A 7 0.88 -9.12 -2.19
CA GLU A 7 0.14 -9.86 -3.21
C GLU A 7 -1.12 -9.12 -3.64
N PHE A 8 -1.89 -8.58 -2.69
CA PHE A 8 -3.02 -7.72 -2.97
C PHE A 8 -2.61 -6.53 -3.86
N LEU A 9 -1.55 -5.81 -3.50
CA LEU A 9 -1.06 -4.67 -4.28
C LEU A 9 -0.66 -5.09 -5.70
N LYS A 10 0.04 -6.21 -5.85
CA LYS A 10 0.41 -6.74 -7.18
C LYS A 10 -0.80 -7.00 -8.06
N VAL A 11 -1.81 -7.68 -7.52
CA VAL A 11 -3.00 -8.08 -8.27
C VAL A 11 -3.87 -6.87 -8.59
N GLU A 12 -4.24 -6.09 -7.56
CA GLU A 12 -5.20 -4.99 -7.69
C GLU A 12 -4.66 -3.84 -8.55
N TYR A 13 -3.37 -3.52 -8.40
CA TYR A 13 -2.75 -2.40 -9.12
C TYR A 13 -1.88 -2.83 -10.31
N LEU A 14 -1.95 -4.10 -10.72
CA LEU A 14 -1.21 -4.67 -11.85
C LEU A 14 0.30 -4.37 -11.80
N LEU A 15 0.90 -4.50 -10.62
CA LEU A 15 2.30 -4.15 -10.35
C LEU A 15 3.22 -5.33 -10.67
N GLU A 16 4.34 -5.08 -11.35
CA GLU A 16 5.37 -6.10 -11.63
C GLU A 16 6.27 -6.33 -10.42
N VAL A 17 6.59 -5.26 -9.70
CA VAL A 17 7.43 -5.31 -8.50
C VAL A 17 6.68 -4.65 -7.37
N VAL A 18 6.68 -5.31 -6.22
CA VAL A 18 6.29 -4.74 -4.94
C VAL A 18 7.39 -5.13 -3.96
N LYS A 19 7.95 -4.14 -3.27
CA LYS A 19 9.00 -4.33 -2.25
C LYS A 19 8.59 -3.59 -0.99
N TYR A 20 8.51 -4.31 0.11
CA TYR A 20 8.31 -3.71 1.43
C TYR A 20 9.51 -2.84 1.81
N GLN A 21 9.27 -1.65 2.36
CA GLN A 21 10.31 -0.72 2.81
C GLN A 21 10.37 -0.58 4.32
N GLY A 22 9.29 -0.94 5.02
CA GLY A 22 9.19 -0.79 6.46
C GLY A 22 7.80 -0.35 6.88
N GLU A 23 7.64 -0.18 8.19
CA GLU A 23 6.42 0.31 8.80
C GLU A 23 6.76 1.35 9.87
N ASP A 24 5.80 2.22 10.14
CA ASP A 24 5.81 3.13 11.28
C ASP A 24 4.41 3.16 11.92
N ASP A 25 4.17 4.15 12.78
CA ASP A 25 2.88 4.37 13.43
C ASP A 25 1.77 4.77 12.43
N GLU A 26 2.13 5.29 11.26
CA GLU A 26 1.19 5.67 10.21
C GLU A 26 0.70 4.46 9.42
N GLY A 27 1.62 3.63 8.94
CA GLY A 27 1.28 2.56 8.00
C GLY A 27 2.44 1.65 7.57
N PHE A 28 2.15 0.85 6.54
CA PHE A 28 3.09 -0.04 5.87
C PHE A 28 3.51 0.55 4.53
N TYR A 29 4.81 0.65 4.25
CA TYR A 29 5.34 1.30 3.05
C TYR A 29 5.90 0.31 2.04
N PHE A 30 5.65 0.59 0.77
CA PHE A 30 6.05 -0.24 -0.34
C PHE A 30 6.61 0.62 -1.47
N VAL A 31 7.71 0.18 -2.07
CA VAL A 31 8.15 0.67 -3.38
C VAL A 31 7.63 -0.29 -4.43
N VAL A 32 6.98 0.25 -5.45
CA VAL A 32 6.35 -0.54 -6.49
C VAL A 32 6.80 -0.10 -7.88
N MET A 33 6.67 -1.02 -8.83
CA MET A 33 6.90 -0.74 -10.25
C MET A 33 5.75 -1.32 -11.06
N ASN A 34 5.12 -0.48 -11.87
CA ASN A 34 4.07 -0.92 -12.80
C ASN A 34 4.67 -1.45 -14.12
N LYS A 35 3.82 -2.01 -14.99
CA LYS A 35 4.21 -2.54 -16.31
C LYS A 35 4.90 -1.53 -17.24
N ASN A 36 4.71 -0.23 -17.00
CA ASN A 36 5.37 0.83 -17.77
C ASN A 36 6.74 1.21 -17.19
N LYS A 37 7.26 0.44 -16.22
CA LYS A 37 8.51 0.70 -15.49
C LYS A 37 8.52 2.03 -14.74
N CYS A 38 7.34 2.55 -14.37
CA CYS A 38 7.24 3.71 -13.50
C CYS A 38 7.32 3.27 -12.04
N PHE A 39 8.21 3.89 -11.28
CA PHE A 39 8.33 3.67 -9.84
C PHE A 39 7.40 4.60 -9.06
N GLU A 40 6.62 4.00 -8.17
CA GLU A 40 5.74 4.70 -7.23
C GLU A 40 6.01 4.19 -5.81
N GLU A 41 5.67 5.00 -4.83
CA GLU A 41 5.61 4.59 -3.43
C GLU A 41 4.14 4.42 -3.06
N PHE A 42 3.83 3.32 -2.39
CA PHE A 42 2.54 3.03 -1.81
C PHE A 42 2.68 2.99 -0.29
N ARG A 43 1.67 3.46 0.42
CA ARG A 43 1.51 3.17 1.85
C ARG A 43 0.11 2.73 2.17
N ILE A 44 0.00 1.77 3.09
CA ILE A 44 -1.26 1.28 3.62
C ILE A 44 -1.38 1.74 5.07
N LEU A 45 -2.32 2.64 5.35
CA LEU A 45 -2.53 3.24 6.65
C LEU A 45 -3.11 2.23 7.65
N LYS A 46 -2.58 2.25 8.88
CA LYS A 46 -3.12 1.51 10.03
C LYS A 46 -4.43 2.14 10.51
N GLU A 47 -5.26 1.36 11.19
CA GLU A 47 -6.63 1.76 11.57
C GLU A 47 -6.72 3.07 12.36
N VAL A 48 -5.70 3.38 13.16
CA VAL A 48 -5.62 4.61 13.96
C VAL A 48 -5.49 5.89 13.13
N ASN A 49 -5.14 5.78 11.84
CA ASN A 49 -4.97 6.91 10.91
C ASN A 49 -6.03 6.93 9.78
N LEU A 50 -7.12 6.15 9.92
CA LEU A 50 -8.21 6.13 8.95
C LEU A 50 -9.00 7.43 8.97
N SER A 51 -8.69 8.37 8.08
CA SER A 51 -9.63 9.42 7.72
C SER A 51 -10.51 8.91 6.57
N LYS A 52 -11.74 8.49 6.88
CA LYS A 52 -12.86 8.31 5.93
C LYS A 52 -12.51 7.52 4.64
N GLU A 53 -12.83 6.23 4.67
CA GLU A 53 -13.07 5.39 3.47
C GLU A 53 -11.85 5.03 2.59
N HIS A 54 -10.66 5.58 2.82
CA HIS A 54 -9.46 5.20 2.07
C HIS A 54 -8.27 4.99 3.01
N ASN A 55 -7.56 3.88 2.81
CA ASN A 55 -6.36 3.55 3.60
C ASN A 55 -5.17 3.15 2.74
N ILE A 56 -5.29 3.20 1.42
CA ILE A 56 -4.16 3.04 0.50
C ILE A 56 -3.88 4.39 -0.11
N GLU A 57 -2.65 4.84 0.01
CA GLU A 57 -2.17 6.05 -0.62
C GLU A 57 -0.95 5.75 -1.49
N LYS A 58 -0.76 6.57 -2.51
CA LYS A 58 0.40 6.49 -3.38
C LYS A 58 0.97 7.84 -3.76
N ARG A 59 2.22 7.83 -4.19
CA ARG A 59 2.90 8.99 -4.76
C ARG A 59 3.97 8.55 -5.76
N SER A 60 4.37 9.46 -6.64
CA SER A 60 5.59 9.27 -7.42
C SER A 60 6.81 9.40 -6.51
N LEU A 61 7.84 8.59 -6.78
CA LEU A 61 9.04 8.53 -5.97
C LEU A 61 9.64 9.92 -5.74
N GLY A 62 9.82 10.30 -4.47
CA GLY A 62 10.43 11.58 -4.09
C GLY A 62 9.48 12.79 -4.03
N LEU A 63 8.18 12.60 -4.27
CA LEU A 63 7.18 13.64 -3.97
C LEU A 63 6.85 13.64 -2.47
N SER A 64 6.57 14.82 -1.91
CA SER A 64 6.27 14.95 -0.48
C SER A 64 4.82 14.61 -0.12
N TYR A 65 3.90 14.71 -1.08
CA TYR A 65 2.47 14.58 -0.83
C TYR A 65 1.92 13.23 -1.31
N TRP A 66 1.01 12.67 -0.52
CA TRP A 66 0.31 11.42 -0.79
C TRP A 66 -1.03 11.67 -1.48
N LYS A 67 -1.44 10.75 -2.35
CA LYS A 67 -2.77 10.74 -2.97
C LYS A 67 -3.49 9.45 -2.61
N PHE A 68 -4.78 9.53 -2.32
CA PHE A 68 -5.60 8.34 -2.14
C PHE A 68 -5.58 7.47 -3.40
N ALA A 69 -5.36 6.17 -3.19
CA ALA A 69 -5.24 5.16 -4.22
C ALA A 69 -6.31 4.08 -4.10
N GLY A 70 -6.88 3.85 -2.91
CA GLY A 70 -7.91 2.85 -2.69
C GLY A 70 -8.10 2.49 -1.22
N GLU A 71 -8.74 1.34 -1.00
CA GLU A 71 -9.03 0.79 0.31
C GLU A 71 -8.73 -0.72 0.38
N ILE A 72 -8.34 -1.19 1.56
CA ILE A 72 -8.23 -2.60 1.92
C ILE A 72 -8.70 -2.81 3.36
N ASN A 73 -9.55 -3.80 3.58
CA ASN A 73 -9.98 -4.20 4.92
C ASN A 73 -8.89 -5.06 5.58
N LEU A 74 -8.08 -4.45 6.46
CA LEU A 74 -7.01 -5.13 7.18
C LEU A 74 -7.55 -6.22 8.14
N ASN A 75 -8.72 -6.01 8.75
CA ASN A 75 -9.33 -6.99 9.66
C ASN A 75 -9.70 -8.30 8.95
N LYS A 76 -10.20 -8.24 7.71
CA LYS A 76 -10.48 -9.46 6.93
C LYS A 76 -9.22 -10.25 6.61
N GLN A 77 -8.08 -9.59 6.38
CA GLN A 77 -6.81 -10.27 6.14
C GLN A 77 -6.17 -10.82 7.42
N LEU A 78 -6.41 -10.20 8.58
CA LEU A 78 -6.00 -10.74 9.88
C LEU A 78 -6.80 -11.99 10.32
N THR A 79 -7.87 -12.38 9.59
CA THR A 79 -8.75 -13.50 9.98
C THR A 79 -8.40 -14.84 9.28
N TYR A 80 -7.12 -15.16 9.12
CA TYR A 80 -6.70 -16.55 8.86
C TYR A 80 -6.30 -17.20 10.19
N ILE A 81 -7.20 -18.03 10.74
CA ILE A 81 -6.95 -18.95 11.86
C ILE A 81 -6.44 -20.28 11.30
#